data_AF-A0A5C6F133-F1
#
_entry.id   AF-A0A5C6F133-F1
#
_cell.length_a   1.000
_cell.length_b   1.000
_cell.length_c   1.000
_cell.angle_alpha   90.00
_cell.angle_beta   90.00
_cell.angle_gamma   90.00
#
_symmetry.space_group_name_H-M   'P 1'
#
loop_
_entity.id
_entity.type
_entity.pdbx_description
1 polymer ?
#
loop_
_entity_poly.entity_id
_entity_poly.type
_entity_poly.pdbx_seq_one_letter_code
_entity_poly.pdbx_strand_id
1 'polypeptide(L)'
;MPTIEQADADYQKWSHRLRPARFALLGGEPLLNPTILQHIKMARQHWDSDLMLVTNGFFLHRFPELPKVLVETNCRLEVSQHGTHDDYVKRFREIKHLVWRWREQFPGVRIKIRQSHRGWMRQYKVANGKPMPFNSRPNAAFKVCMQKICTQLYEGKLWKCPALAYFAKLEFKLRLQDLPQWQLFRDYQACSESATDEELRTFIETESIPQCGLCPSKRTAFSHPNPLQRSALQ
;
A
#
# COMPACT_ATOMS: atom_id res chain seq x y z
N MET A 1 9.44 9.30 -1.21
CA MET A 1 9.18 8.59 0.08
C MET A 1 9.56 9.56 1.18
N PRO A 2 8.94 9.47 2.37
CA PRO A 2 9.35 10.32 3.49
C PRO A 2 10.82 10.07 3.82
N THR A 3 11.52 11.08 4.35
CA THR A 3 12.83 10.87 4.97
C THR A 3 12.68 10.06 6.27
N ILE A 4 13.79 9.66 6.88
CA ILE A 4 13.75 8.92 8.15
C ILE A 4 13.16 9.79 9.26
N GLU A 5 13.53 11.07 9.29
CA GLU A 5 13.07 12.06 10.27
C GLU A 5 11.58 12.32 10.12
N GLN A 6 11.09 12.41 8.88
CA GLN A 6 9.66 12.54 8.62
C GLN A 6 8.88 11.29 9.05
N ALA A 7 9.43 10.09 8.80
CA ALA A 7 8.80 8.85 9.22
C ALA A 7 8.77 8.72 10.75
N ASP A 8 9.86 9.07 11.43
CA ASP A 8 9.93 9.09 12.90
C ASP A 8 8.92 10.05 13.50
N ALA A 9 8.85 11.28 12.99
CA ALA A 9 7.86 12.28 13.42
C ALA A 9 6.42 11.79 13.21
N ASP A 10 6.14 11.15 12.07
CA ASP A 10 4.81 10.56 11.80
C ASP A 10 4.51 9.40 12.75
N TYR A 11 5.48 8.56 13.10
CA TYR A 11 5.27 7.44 14.02
C TYR A 11 5.03 7.93 15.46
N GLN A 12 5.80 8.90 15.94
CA GLN A 12 5.66 9.47 17.30
C GLN A 12 4.26 10.01 17.58
N LYS A 13 3.61 10.59 16.56
CA LYS A 13 2.23 11.10 16.67
C LYS A 13 1.21 10.00 16.99
N TRP A 14 1.49 8.73 16.65
CA TRP A 14 0.48 7.67 16.64
C TRP A 14 0.85 6.41 17.42
N SER A 15 2.13 6.08 17.57
CA SER A 15 2.59 4.82 18.19
C SER A 15 2.16 4.65 19.64
N HIS A 16 1.97 5.76 20.36
CA HIS A 16 1.46 5.76 21.73
C HIS A 16 -0.08 5.61 21.82
N ARG A 17 -0.81 5.79 20.71
CA ARG A 17 -2.28 5.73 20.66
C ARG A 17 -2.82 4.50 19.93
N LEU A 18 -1.99 3.87 19.10
CA LEU A 18 -2.37 2.76 18.23
C LEU A 18 -1.47 1.55 18.45
N ARG A 19 -2.10 0.37 18.43
CA ARG A 19 -1.39 -0.91 18.37
C ARG A 19 -1.96 -1.77 17.24
N PRO A 20 -1.63 -1.49 15.97
CA PRO A 20 -2.16 -2.26 14.86
C PRO A 20 -1.65 -3.70 14.94
N ALA A 21 -2.49 -4.68 14.60
CA ALA A 21 -2.05 -6.08 14.54
C ALA A 21 -0.92 -6.28 13.51
N ARG A 22 -0.94 -5.49 12.43
CA ARG A 22 0.05 -5.51 11.36
C ARG A 22 0.39 -4.09 10.94
N PHE A 23 1.68 -3.78 10.85
CA PHE A 23 2.17 -2.53 10.29
C PHE A 23 2.93 -2.82 8.98
N ALA A 24 2.47 -2.24 7.88
CA ALA A 24 2.99 -2.54 6.56
C ALA A 24 3.80 -1.36 6.01
N LEU A 25 5.08 -1.59 5.75
CA LEU A 25 5.92 -0.75 4.91
C LEU A 25 5.58 -1.08 3.45
N LEU A 26 4.64 -0.30 2.92
CA LEU A 26 4.09 -0.42 1.58
C LEU A 26 4.06 0.98 0.93
N GLY A 27 4.30 1.04 -0.38
CA GLY A 27 4.28 2.28 -1.14
C GLY A 27 4.25 1.96 -2.64
N GLY A 28 4.95 2.74 -3.45
CA GLY A 28 5.28 2.35 -4.82
C GLY A 28 6.16 1.10 -4.84
N GLU A 29 7.43 1.21 -5.21
CA GLU A 29 8.41 0.15 -4.97
C GLU A 29 9.35 0.59 -3.84
N PRO A 30 9.25 0.03 -2.62
CA PRO A 30 10.02 0.52 -1.48
C PRO A 30 11.53 0.29 -1.63
N LEU A 31 11.96 -0.71 -2.41
CA LEU A 31 13.38 -0.95 -2.66
C LEU A 31 14.00 0.04 -3.67
N LEU A 32 13.24 1.02 -4.16
CA LEU A 32 13.82 2.22 -4.78
C LEU A 32 14.33 3.21 -3.73
N ASN A 33 14.00 3.03 -2.45
CA ASN A 33 14.52 3.85 -1.36
C ASN A 33 15.89 3.34 -0.92
N PRO A 34 16.99 4.10 -1.08
CA PRO A 34 18.29 3.68 -0.58
C PRO A 34 18.31 3.53 0.95
N THR A 35 17.43 4.22 1.69
CA THR A 35 17.35 4.16 3.16
C THR A 35 16.34 3.15 3.69
N ILE A 36 15.83 2.23 2.85
CA ILE A 36 14.76 1.29 3.26
C ILE A 36 15.11 0.48 4.52
N LEU A 37 16.38 0.08 4.68
CA LEU A 37 16.83 -0.67 5.86
C LEU A 37 16.66 0.14 7.16
N GLN A 38 16.94 1.45 7.09
CA GLN A 38 16.74 2.36 8.22
C GLN A 38 15.26 2.53 8.53
N HIS A 39 14.40 2.65 7.51
CA HIS A 39 12.95 2.70 7.73
C HIS A 39 12.40 1.46 8.42
N ILE A 40 12.90 0.25 8.09
CA ILE A 40 12.49 -0.99 8.76
C ILE A 40 12.86 -0.96 10.23
N LYS A 41 14.10 -0.55 10.55
CA LYS A 41 14.58 -0.42 11.93
C LYS A 41 13.78 0.63 12.71
N MET A 42 13.54 1.79 12.10
CA MET A 42 12.73 2.87 12.67
C MET A 42 11.30 2.40 12.96
N ALA A 43 10.65 1.74 12.01
CA ALA A 43 9.30 1.23 12.22
C ALA A 43 9.25 0.21 13.38
N ARG A 44 10.28 -0.62 13.56
CA ARG A 44 10.34 -1.54 14.71
C ARG A 44 10.47 -0.81 16.05
N GLN A 45 11.16 0.33 16.10
CA GLN A 45 11.29 1.12 17.34
C GLN A 45 9.94 1.67 17.81
N HIS A 46 9.00 1.89 16.90
CA HIS A 46 7.69 2.49 17.20
C HIS A 46 6.54 1.48 17.29
N TRP A 47 6.60 0.39 16.54
CA TRP A 47 5.46 -0.50 16.35
C TRP A 47 5.73 -1.91 16.89
N ASP A 48 5.07 -2.26 17.97
CA ASP A 48 4.94 -3.65 18.45
C ASP A 48 3.84 -4.40 17.68
N SER A 49 4.06 -4.54 16.37
CA SER A 49 3.12 -5.15 15.42
C SER A 49 3.79 -6.26 14.61
N ASP A 50 2.99 -7.07 13.88
CA ASP A 50 3.49 -7.89 12.76
C ASP A 50 3.99 -6.95 11.66
N LEU A 51 5.26 -6.55 11.72
CA LEU A 51 5.89 -5.66 10.75
C LEU A 51 6.09 -6.39 9.43
N MET A 52 5.83 -5.68 8.34
CA MET A 52 5.79 -6.27 7.02
C MET A 52 6.35 -5.32 5.96
N LEU A 53 7.35 -5.76 5.20
CA LEU A 53 7.80 -5.08 3.99
C LEU A 53 7.16 -5.74 2.77
N VAL A 54 6.51 -4.97 1.91
CA VAL A 54 5.89 -5.48 0.67
C VAL A 54 6.62 -4.91 -0.55
N THR A 55 7.13 -5.78 -1.43
CA THR A 55 7.90 -5.39 -2.62
C THR A 55 7.54 -6.25 -3.83
N ASN A 56 7.76 -5.74 -5.04
CA ASN A 56 7.73 -6.58 -6.25
C ASN A 56 8.95 -7.53 -6.36
N GLY A 57 10.02 -7.25 -5.60
CA GLY A 57 11.22 -8.08 -5.48
C GLY A 57 12.34 -7.81 -6.49
N PHE A 58 12.12 -7.03 -7.55
CA PHE A 58 13.11 -6.87 -8.63
C PHE A 58 14.41 -6.18 -8.19
N PHE A 59 14.38 -5.45 -7.08
CA PHE A 59 15.53 -4.71 -6.55
C PHE A 59 16.16 -5.37 -5.31
N LEU A 60 15.72 -6.57 -4.91
CA LEU A 60 16.25 -7.24 -3.72
C LEU A 60 17.76 -7.47 -3.77
N HIS A 61 18.32 -7.69 -4.96
CA HIS A 61 19.76 -7.86 -5.18
C HIS A 61 20.59 -6.63 -4.75
N ARG A 62 19.99 -5.43 -4.69
CA ARG A 62 20.67 -4.19 -4.25
C ARG A 62 20.84 -4.10 -2.74
N PHE A 63 20.17 -4.96 -1.97
CA PHE A 63 20.17 -4.94 -0.52
C PHE A 63 20.53 -6.32 0.04
N PRO A 64 21.79 -6.77 -0.11
CA PRO A 64 22.24 -8.06 0.40
C PRO A 64 22.09 -8.20 1.93
N GLU A 65 22.12 -7.07 2.66
CA GLU A 65 21.93 -7.01 4.12
C GLU A 65 20.46 -7.05 4.56
N LEU A 66 19.50 -6.91 3.63
CA LEU A 66 18.08 -6.92 3.95
C LEU A 66 17.64 -8.15 4.77
N PRO A 67 17.97 -9.41 4.42
CA PRO A 67 17.55 -10.58 5.21
C PRO A 67 18.01 -10.52 6.67
N LYS A 68 19.21 -10.00 6.94
CA LYS A 68 19.69 -9.80 8.32
C LYS A 68 18.81 -8.79 9.06
N VAL A 69 18.53 -7.64 8.46
CA VAL A 69 17.65 -6.61 9.04
C VAL A 69 16.23 -7.14 9.27
N LEU A 70 15.71 -7.96 8.35
CA LEU A 70 14.38 -8.58 8.50
C LEU A 70 14.32 -9.50 9.72
N VAL A 71 15.38 -10.29 9.97
CA VAL A 71 15.49 -11.13 11.18
C VAL A 71 15.60 -10.28 12.44
N GLU A 72 16.54 -9.33 12.47
CA GLU A 72 16.77 -8.42 13.62
C GLU A 72 15.50 -7.69 14.05
N THR A 73 14.67 -7.28 13.08
CA THR A 73 13.46 -6.50 13.33
C THR A 73 12.19 -7.33 13.35
N ASN A 74 12.27 -8.67 13.28
CA ASN A 74 11.13 -9.57 13.08
C ASN A 74 10.13 -9.03 12.03
N CYS A 75 10.68 -8.53 10.92
CA CYS A 75 9.91 -7.97 9.81
C CYS A 75 9.70 -9.06 8.75
N ARG A 76 8.45 -9.32 8.39
CA ARG A 76 8.13 -10.25 7.30
C ARG A 76 8.37 -9.56 5.95
N LEU A 77 9.07 -10.23 5.06
CA LEU A 77 9.12 -9.87 3.65
C LEU A 77 7.97 -10.51 2.87
N GLU A 78 7.21 -9.70 2.15
CA GLU A 78 6.21 -10.14 1.19
C GLU A 78 6.60 -9.76 -0.22
N VAL A 79 6.93 -10.77 -1.02
CA VAL A 79 7.28 -10.60 -2.43
C VAL A 79 6.03 -10.82 -3.28
N SER A 80 5.60 -9.77 -3.98
CA SER A 80 4.33 -9.71 -4.69
C SER A 80 4.52 -9.94 -6.19
N GLN A 81 4.03 -11.09 -6.68
CA GLN A 81 4.03 -11.43 -8.11
C GLN A 81 2.86 -10.73 -8.83
N HIS A 82 3.22 -9.75 -9.67
CA HIS A 82 2.29 -8.88 -10.39
C HIS A 82 1.98 -9.35 -11.81
N GLY A 83 2.66 -10.36 -12.36
CA GLY A 83 2.44 -10.77 -13.75
C GLY A 83 2.45 -12.27 -13.96
N THR A 84 1.81 -12.67 -15.06
CA THR A 84 1.79 -14.05 -15.58
C THR A 84 2.44 -14.17 -16.96
N HIS A 85 2.84 -13.04 -17.57
CA HIS A 85 3.53 -13.02 -18.87
C HIS A 85 4.90 -13.70 -18.78
N ASP A 86 5.32 -14.38 -19.84
CA ASP A 86 6.49 -15.27 -19.82
C ASP A 86 7.79 -14.56 -19.43
N ASP A 87 8.03 -13.37 -19.99
CA ASP A 87 9.18 -12.53 -19.68
C ASP A 87 9.18 -12.05 -18.22
N TYR A 88 8.02 -11.68 -17.70
CA TYR A 88 7.83 -11.36 -16.29
C TYR A 88 8.11 -12.57 -15.41
N VAL A 89 7.54 -13.74 -15.72
CA VAL A 89 7.70 -14.97 -14.94
C VAL A 89 9.16 -15.44 -14.95
N LYS A 90 9.86 -15.29 -16.08
CA LYS A 90 11.29 -15.59 -16.20
C LYS A 90 12.10 -14.72 -15.22
N ARG A 91 11.91 -13.40 -15.23
CA ARG A 91 12.59 -12.51 -14.28
C ARG A 91 12.19 -12.77 -12.83
N PHE A 92 10.92 -13.07 -12.59
CA PHE A 92 10.44 -13.38 -11.24
C PHE A 92 11.03 -14.69 -10.70
N ARG A 93 11.45 -15.63 -11.57
CA ARG A 93 12.16 -16.85 -11.15
C ARG A 93 13.50 -16.53 -10.48
N GLU A 94 14.22 -15.52 -10.97
CA GLU A 94 15.49 -15.06 -10.37
C GLU A 94 15.25 -14.52 -8.96
N ILE A 95 14.17 -13.75 -8.77
CA ILE A 95 13.73 -13.29 -7.44
C ILE A 95 13.44 -14.48 -6.53
N LYS A 96 12.70 -15.47 -7.02
CA LYS A 96 12.41 -16.69 -6.24
C LYS A 96 13.70 -17.36 -5.79
N HIS A 97 14.66 -17.58 -6.69
CA HIS A 97 15.93 -18.20 -6.34
C HIS A 97 16.70 -17.40 -5.29
N LEU A 98 16.72 -16.07 -5.39
CA LEU A 98 17.34 -15.20 -4.39
C LEU A 98 16.71 -15.39 -3.01
N VAL A 99 15.38 -15.33 -2.91
CA VAL A 99 14.71 -15.47 -1.60
C VAL A 99 14.76 -16.89 -1.04
N TRP A 100 14.88 -17.92 -1.89
CA TRP A 100 15.16 -19.29 -1.44
C TRP A 100 16.54 -19.38 -0.79
N ARG A 101 17.58 -18.83 -1.42
CA ARG A 101 18.92 -18.77 -0.80
C ARG A 101 18.91 -18.00 0.52
N TRP A 102 18.16 -16.90 0.61
CA TRP A 102 18.03 -16.18 1.88
C TRP A 102 17.39 -17.02 2.99
N ARG A 103 16.39 -17.86 2.67
CA ARG A 103 15.79 -18.77 3.67
C ARG A 103 16.80 -19.78 4.20
N GLU A 104 17.72 -20.25 3.37
CA GLU A 104 18.78 -21.18 3.77
C GLU A 104 19.87 -20.49 4.60
N GLN A 105 20.27 -19.28 4.19
CA GLN A 105 21.39 -18.54 4.79
C GLN A 105 21.04 -17.81 6.09
N PHE A 106 19.77 -17.43 6.26
CA PHE A 106 19.32 -16.61 7.40
C PHE A 106 18.20 -17.31 8.15
N PRO A 107 18.52 -18.21 9.11
CA PRO A 107 17.54 -18.82 9.98
C PRO A 107 16.63 -17.78 10.64
N GLY A 108 15.32 -18.01 10.60
CA GLY A 108 14.32 -17.09 11.15
C GLY A 108 13.80 -16.02 10.18
N VAL A 109 14.37 -15.89 8.97
CA VAL A 109 13.83 -14.94 7.98
C VAL A 109 12.42 -15.35 7.54
N ARG A 110 11.45 -14.44 7.72
CA ARG A 110 10.05 -14.67 7.38
C ARG A 110 9.77 -14.11 5.98
N ILE A 111 9.69 -14.99 4.97
CA ILE A 111 9.42 -14.59 3.58
C ILE A 111 8.15 -15.27 3.06
N LYS A 112 7.22 -14.49 2.50
CA LYS A 112 6.04 -14.98 1.79
C LYS A 112 6.01 -14.48 0.35
N ILE A 113 5.73 -15.36 -0.60
CA ILE A 113 5.47 -14.98 -1.99
C ILE A 113 3.96 -14.96 -2.22
N ARG A 114 3.45 -13.90 -2.86
CA ARG A 114 2.01 -13.71 -3.15
C ARG A 114 1.75 -13.64 -4.64
N GLN A 115 0.67 -14.28 -5.08
CA GLN A 115 0.17 -14.18 -6.46
C GLN A 115 -0.81 -13.01 -6.60
N SER A 116 -0.32 -11.78 -6.42
CA SER A 116 -1.19 -10.59 -6.33
C SER A 116 -1.93 -10.28 -7.64
N HIS A 117 -1.41 -10.70 -8.79
CA HIS A 117 -2.10 -10.63 -10.08
C HIS A 117 -3.51 -11.27 -10.08
N ARG A 118 -3.78 -12.23 -9.18
CA ARG A 118 -5.10 -12.87 -9.06
C ARG A 118 -6.16 -12.01 -8.37
N GLY A 119 -5.72 -11.02 -7.60
CA GLY A 119 -6.58 -10.18 -6.76
C GLY A 119 -6.81 -8.78 -7.30
N TRP A 120 -6.36 -8.48 -8.51
CA TRP A 120 -6.46 -7.13 -9.03
C TRP A 120 -7.87 -6.74 -9.44
N MET A 121 -8.23 -5.52 -9.06
CA MET A 121 -9.52 -4.91 -9.33
C MET A 121 -9.28 -3.45 -9.71
N ARG A 122 -9.95 -3.01 -10.77
CA ARG A 122 -9.91 -1.61 -11.16
C ARG A 122 -10.81 -0.78 -10.23
N GLN A 123 -10.29 0.33 -9.72
CA GLN A 123 -10.99 1.20 -8.76
C GLN A 123 -11.76 2.36 -9.41
N TYR A 124 -11.69 2.50 -10.73
CA TYR A 124 -12.35 3.54 -11.51
C TYR A 124 -12.91 2.95 -12.82
N LYS A 125 -13.86 3.65 -13.44
CA LYS A 125 -14.27 3.41 -14.82
C LYS A 125 -13.35 4.20 -15.76
N VAL A 126 -13.19 3.75 -17.00
CA VAL A 126 -12.55 4.57 -18.03
C VAL A 126 -13.65 5.09 -18.95
N ALA A 127 -13.77 6.41 -19.08
CA ALA A 127 -14.68 7.05 -20.03
C ALA A 127 -13.93 8.17 -20.74
N ASN A 128 -13.97 8.18 -22.08
CA ASN A 128 -13.26 9.14 -22.93
C ASN A 128 -11.76 9.27 -22.57
N GLY A 129 -11.10 8.13 -22.32
CA GLY A 129 -9.69 8.07 -21.94
C GLY A 129 -9.37 8.51 -20.51
N LYS A 130 -10.35 8.98 -19.73
CA LYS A 130 -10.14 9.47 -18.36
C LYS A 130 -10.67 8.47 -17.30
N PRO A 131 -10.01 8.36 -16.14
CA PRO A 131 -10.56 7.64 -15.00
C PRO A 131 -11.72 8.43 -14.38
N MET A 132 -12.89 7.79 -14.34
CA MET A 132 -14.11 8.31 -13.73
C MET A 132 -14.51 7.48 -12.51
N PRO A 133 -15.05 8.10 -11.46
CA PRO A 133 -15.50 7.37 -10.29
C PRO A 133 -16.76 6.57 -10.60
N PHE A 134 -17.05 5.60 -9.75
CA PHE A 134 -18.34 4.92 -9.73
C PHE A 134 -19.40 5.78 -9.04
N ASN A 135 -20.67 5.35 -9.15
CA ASN A 135 -21.77 5.85 -8.35
C ASN A 135 -22.44 4.64 -7.69
N SER A 136 -21.80 4.12 -6.65
CA SER A 136 -22.18 2.93 -5.91
C SER A 136 -22.83 3.30 -4.58
N ARG A 137 -23.59 2.36 -3.98
CA ARG A 137 -23.94 2.46 -2.56
C ARG A 137 -22.67 2.25 -1.71
N PRO A 138 -22.31 3.17 -0.79
CA PRO A 138 -21.10 3.08 0.02
C PRO A 138 -20.88 1.72 0.69
N ASN A 139 -21.90 1.20 1.39
CA ASN A 139 -21.81 -0.09 2.09
C ASN A 139 -21.57 -1.27 1.14
N ALA A 140 -22.14 -1.22 -0.07
CA ALA A 140 -21.93 -2.26 -1.08
C ALA A 140 -20.50 -2.24 -1.62
N ALA A 141 -19.95 -1.04 -1.88
CA ALA A 141 -18.56 -0.88 -2.29
C ALA A 141 -17.57 -1.28 -1.18
N PHE A 142 -17.84 -0.89 0.07
CA PHE A 142 -17.04 -1.30 1.22
C PHE A 142 -16.99 -2.82 1.36
N LYS A 143 -18.13 -3.51 1.25
CA LYS A 143 -18.22 -4.98 1.39
C LYS A 143 -17.27 -5.72 0.45
N VAL A 144 -17.17 -5.28 -0.81
CA VAL A 144 -16.32 -5.92 -1.82
C VAL A 144 -14.88 -5.41 -1.84
N CYS A 145 -14.58 -4.28 -1.18
CA CYS A 145 -13.28 -3.63 -1.20
C CYS A 145 -12.17 -4.51 -0.60
N MET A 146 -11.04 -4.62 -1.31
CA MET A 146 -9.86 -5.34 -0.84
C MET A 146 -8.93 -4.48 0.03
N GLN A 147 -9.11 -3.17 0.01
CA GLN A 147 -8.30 -2.19 0.75
C GLN A 147 -9.00 -1.69 2.02
N LYS A 148 -10.16 -2.26 2.39
CA LYS A 148 -11.00 -1.78 3.49
C LYS A 148 -10.34 -1.86 4.88
N ILE A 149 -9.28 -2.67 5.00
CA ILE A 149 -8.45 -2.80 6.21
C ILE A 149 -7.05 -2.19 6.02
N CYS A 150 -6.85 -1.41 4.96
CA CYS A 150 -5.56 -0.81 4.61
C CYS A 150 -5.55 0.68 4.98
N THR A 151 -5.89 1.02 6.23
CA THR A 151 -5.70 2.38 6.77
C THR A 151 -4.25 2.82 6.54
N GLN A 152 -4.05 4.06 6.09
CA GLN A 152 -2.72 4.59 5.78
C GLN A 152 -2.31 5.62 6.83
N LEU A 153 -1.07 5.53 7.32
CA LEU A 153 -0.40 6.64 7.97
C LEU A 153 0.38 7.41 6.91
N TYR A 154 -0.04 8.65 6.63
CA TYR A 154 0.54 9.46 5.57
C TYR A 154 0.40 10.95 5.90
N GLU A 155 1.51 11.68 5.82
CA GLU A 155 1.60 13.12 6.14
C GLU A 155 1.09 13.41 7.57
N GLY A 156 1.51 12.59 8.53
CA GLY A 156 1.15 12.72 9.94
C GLY A 156 -0.31 12.38 10.28
N LYS A 157 -1.14 11.99 9.30
CA LYS A 157 -2.58 11.73 9.49
C LYS A 157 -2.94 10.28 9.18
N LEU A 158 -4.05 9.81 9.75
CA LEU A 158 -4.64 8.52 9.38
C LEU A 158 -5.68 8.69 8.28
N TRP A 159 -5.49 7.97 7.19
CA TRP A 159 -6.41 7.94 6.05
C TRP A 159 -7.11 6.59 6.00
N LYS A 160 -8.40 6.61 5.68
CA LYS A 160 -9.24 5.39 5.65
C LYS A 160 -8.73 4.32 4.68
N CYS A 161 -8.15 4.71 3.56
CA CYS A 161 -7.62 3.78 2.57
C CYS A 161 -6.57 4.45 1.65
N PRO A 162 -5.82 3.67 0.85
CA PRO A 162 -4.83 4.20 -0.09
C PRO A 162 -5.43 5.10 -1.17
N ALA A 163 -6.65 4.81 -1.62
CA ALA A 163 -7.31 5.59 -2.66
C ALA A 163 -7.54 7.05 -2.21
N LEU A 164 -7.86 7.26 -0.93
CA LEU A 164 -8.02 8.61 -0.37
C LEU A 164 -6.68 9.27 -0.07
N ALA A 165 -5.75 8.54 0.56
CA ALA A 165 -4.43 9.06 0.92
C ALA A 165 -3.65 9.62 -0.28
N TYR A 166 -3.83 9.03 -1.46
CA TYR A 166 -3.05 9.37 -2.65
C TYR A 166 -3.89 10.03 -3.75
N PHE A 167 -5.15 10.38 -3.49
CA PHE A 167 -6.03 10.94 -4.52
C PHE A 167 -5.49 12.24 -5.09
N ALA A 168 -5.02 13.18 -4.26
CA ALA A 168 -4.48 14.46 -4.73
C ALA A 168 -3.32 14.28 -5.73
N LYS A 169 -2.46 13.28 -5.51
CA LYS A 169 -1.36 12.98 -6.45
C LYS A 169 -1.87 12.39 -7.77
N LEU A 170 -2.87 11.51 -7.69
CA LEU A 170 -3.50 10.91 -8.86
C LEU A 170 -4.21 11.98 -9.70
N GLU A 171 -5.00 12.84 -9.04
CA GLU A 171 -5.73 13.94 -9.64
C GLU A 171 -4.80 14.89 -10.38
N PHE A 172 -3.72 15.33 -9.73
CA PHE A 172 -2.73 16.21 -10.35
C PHE A 172 -2.09 15.56 -11.57
N LYS A 173 -1.63 14.31 -11.43
CA LYS A 173 -0.94 13.58 -12.51
C LYS A 173 -1.82 13.37 -13.74
N LEU A 174 -3.10 13.08 -13.54
CA LEU A 174 -4.04 12.73 -14.60
C LEU A 174 -4.93 13.90 -15.04
N ARG A 175 -4.68 15.11 -14.54
CA ARG A 175 -5.42 16.34 -14.86
C ARG A 175 -6.94 16.18 -14.66
N LEU A 176 -7.35 15.75 -13.47
CA LEU A 176 -8.74 15.44 -13.12
C LEU A 176 -9.46 16.56 -12.35
N GLN A 177 -8.81 17.71 -12.13
CA GLN A 177 -9.31 18.80 -11.29
C GLN A 177 -10.67 19.34 -11.77
N ASP A 178 -10.88 19.42 -13.08
CA ASP A 178 -12.11 19.94 -13.68
C ASP A 178 -13.28 18.94 -13.67
N LEU A 179 -13.08 17.73 -13.13
CA LEU A 179 -14.11 16.71 -13.06
C LEU A 179 -14.86 16.80 -11.72
N PRO A 180 -16.10 17.31 -11.67
CA PRO A 180 -16.86 17.46 -10.42
C PRO A 180 -17.25 16.11 -9.81
N GLN A 181 -17.22 15.02 -10.57
CA GLN A 181 -17.57 13.68 -10.09
C GLN A 181 -16.63 13.19 -8.98
N TRP A 182 -15.43 13.78 -8.88
CA TRP A 182 -14.46 13.47 -7.83
C TRP A 182 -14.59 14.33 -6.57
N GLN A 183 -15.55 15.26 -6.51
CA GLN A 183 -15.66 16.22 -5.41
C GLN A 183 -15.72 15.54 -4.03
N LEU A 184 -16.46 14.43 -3.92
CA LEU A 184 -16.59 13.71 -2.65
C LEU A 184 -15.25 13.18 -2.09
N PHE A 185 -14.28 12.86 -2.97
CA PHE A 185 -12.91 12.51 -2.54
C PHE A 185 -12.14 13.75 -2.08
N ARG A 186 -12.33 14.91 -2.71
CA ARG A 186 -11.70 16.18 -2.30
C ARG A 186 -12.20 16.67 -0.94
N ASP A 187 -13.47 16.44 -0.66
CA ASP A 187 -14.10 16.85 0.60
C ASP A 187 -13.67 15.96 1.79
N TYR A 188 -13.00 14.83 1.53
CA TYR A 188 -12.57 13.92 2.58
C TYR A 188 -11.52 14.54 3.51
N GLN A 189 -11.71 14.36 4.82
CA GLN A 189 -10.75 14.76 5.86
C GLN A 189 -10.17 13.51 6.53
N ALA A 190 -8.83 13.44 6.56
CA ALA A 190 -8.10 12.41 7.29
C ALA A 190 -8.15 12.68 8.81
N CYS A 191 -7.98 11.64 9.62
CA CYS A 191 -7.91 11.79 11.08
C CYS A 191 -6.61 12.53 11.45
N SER A 192 -6.77 13.68 12.10
CA SER A 192 -5.67 14.49 12.63
C SER A 192 -5.03 13.82 13.84
N GLU A 193 -3.73 14.06 14.06
CA GLU A 193 -3.02 13.69 15.29
C GLU A 193 -3.64 14.33 16.54
N SER A 194 -4.30 15.48 16.36
CA SER A 194 -5.01 16.22 17.41
C SER A 194 -6.41 15.67 17.71
N ALA A 195 -6.86 14.62 17.02
CA ALA A 195 -8.16 14.01 17.27
C ALA A 195 -8.21 13.47 18.70
N THR A 196 -9.34 13.62 19.37
CA THR A 196 -9.63 12.97 20.66
C THR A 196 -9.64 11.44 20.52
N ASP A 197 -9.55 10.73 21.64
CA ASP A 197 -9.62 9.26 21.61
C ASP A 197 -10.96 8.74 21.10
N GLU A 198 -12.05 9.49 21.31
CA GLU A 198 -13.38 9.15 20.81
C GLU A 198 -13.50 9.34 19.30
N GLU A 199 -12.96 10.44 18.77
CA GLU A 199 -12.86 10.66 17.32
C GLU A 199 -11.98 9.61 16.64
N LEU A 200 -10.85 9.25 17.28
CA LEU A 200 -9.97 8.20 16.79
C LEU A 200 -10.65 6.83 16.81
N ARG A 201 -11.36 6.48 17.88
CA ARG A 201 -12.15 5.24 17.97
C ARG A 201 -13.21 5.19 16.89
N THR A 202 -14.01 6.26 16.76
CA THR A 202 -15.01 6.41 15.70
C THR A 202 -14.38 6.26 14.32
N PHE A 203 -13.21 6.87 14.11
CA PHE A 203 -12.45 6.71 12.87
C PHE A 203 -11.98 5.28 12.66
N ILE A 204 -11.60 4.50 13.67
CA ILE A 204 -11.17 3.12 13.45
C ILE A 204 -12.37 2.21 13.17
N GLU A 205 -13.46 2.40 13.92
CA GLU A 205 -14.64 1.54 13.89
C GLU A 205 -15.56 1.81 12.69
N THR A 206 -15.54 3.03 12.14
CA THR A 206 -16.36 3.37 10.98
C THR A 206 -15.96 2.50 9.78
N GLU A 207 -16.83 1.60 9.35
CA GLU A 207 -16.56 0.75 8.20
C GLU A 207 -16.67 1.54 6.88
N SER A 208 -17.90 1.87 6.50
CA SER A 208 -18.21 2.54 5.25
C SER A 208 -18.37 4.04 5.43
N ILE A 209 -17.81 4.81 4.50
CA ILE A 209 -17.89 6.27 4.44
C ILE A 209 -18.48 6.72 3.10
N PRO A 210 -19.02 7.94 2.96
CA PRO A 210 -19.61 8.41 1.71
C PRO A 210 -18.71 8.21 0.49
N GLN A 211 -17.40 8.45 0.65
CA GLN A 211 -16.38 8.28 -0.39
C GLN A 211 -16.37 6.86 -0.98
N CYS A 212 -16.73 5.81 -0.22
CA CYS A 212 -16.85 4.46 -0.77
C CYS A 212 -17.84 4.40 -1.95
N GLY A 213 -18.78 5.34 -2.06
CA GLY A 213 -19.67 5.45 -3.22
C GLY A 213 -18.96 5.71 -4.55
N LEU A 214 -17.74 6.25 -4.54
CA LEU A 214 -16.93 6.45 -5.75
C LEU A 214 -16.16 5.19 -6.20
N CYS A 215 -16.22 4.13 -5.40
CA CYS A 215 -15.56 2.83 -5.66
C CYS A 215 -16.53 1.81 -6.27
N PRO A 216 -16.02 0.73 -6.92
CA PRO A 216 -16.87 -0.31 -7.46
C PRO A 216 -17.61 -1.09 -6.35
N SER A 217 -18.90 -1.36 -6.59
CA SER A 217 -19.74 -2.24 -5.74
C SER A 217 -19.74 -3.70 -6.17
N LYS A 218 -19.05 -4.03 -7.28
CA LYS A 218 -18.86 -5.40 -7.78
C LYS A 218 -17.40 -5.60 -8.15
N ARG A 219 -16.88 -6.79 -7.89
CA ARG A 219 -15.52 -7.16 -8.29
C ARG A 219 -15.53 -7.52 -9.77
N THR A 220 -14.87 -6.70 -10.58
CA THR A 220 -14.56 -7.05 -11.97
C THR A 220 -13.10 -7.45 -12.02
N ALA A 221 -12.84 -8.65 -12.55
CA ALA A 221 -11.48 -9.11 -12.78
C ALA A 221 -10.74 -8.10 -13.67
N PHE A 222 -9.57 -7.63 -13.23
CA PHE A 222 -8.73 -6.77 -14.03
C PHE A 222 -7.55 -7.58 -14.56
N SER A 223 -7.54 -7.83 -15.88
CA SER A 223 -6.35 -8.33 -16.56
C SER A 223 -5.39 -7.18 -16.77
N HIS A 224 -4.27 -7.23 -16.07
CA HIS A 224 -3.26 -6.18 -16.14
C HIS A 224 -2.34 -6.44 -17.33
N PRO A 225 -1.92 -5.40 -18.07
CA PRO A 225 -0.92 -5.55 -19.13
C PRO A 225 0.41 -6.06 -18.56
N ASN A 226 1.34 -6.47 -19.41
CA ASN A 226 2.65 -6.91 -18.96
C ASN A 226 3.32 -5.83 -18.08
N PRO A 227 3.61 -6.10 -16.79
CA PRO A 227 4.18 -5.10 -15.89
C PRO A 227 5.59 -4.64 -16.28
N LEU A 228 6.27 -5.39 -17.17
CA LEU A 228 7.58 -5.00 -17.71
C LEU A 228 7.46 -3.97 -18.84
N GLN A 229 6.29 -3.81 -19.44
CA GLN A 229 6.06 -2.84 -20.50
C GLN A 229 5.63 -1.50 -19.91
N ARG A 230 6.09 -0.40 -20.50
CA ARG A 230 5.59 0.94 -20.15
C ARG A 230 4.13 1.03 -20.61
N SER A 231 3.23 1.31 -19.67
CA SER A 231 1.84 1.65 -19.98
C SER A 231 1.80 2.91 -20.85
N ALA A 232 1.10 2.84 -21.98
CA ALA A 232 0.91 3.95 -22.93
C ALA A 232 0.01 5.09 -22.40
N LEU A 233 -0.52 4.97 -21.19
CA LEU A 233 -1.21 6.06 -20.50
C LEU A 233 -0.17 7.07 -19.96
N GLN A 234 0.22 8.00 -20.84
CA GLN A 234 0.77 9.31 -20.47
C GLN A 234 -0.36 10.30 -20.22
#